data_AF-A0A699QLR2-F1
#
_entry.id   AF-A0A699QLR2-F1
#
_cell.length_a   1.000
_cell.length_b   1.000
_cell.length_c   1.000
_cell.angle_alpha   90.00
_cell.angle_beta   90.00
_cell.angle_gamma   90.00
#
_symmetry.space_group_name_H-M   'P 1'
#
loop_
_entity.id
_entity.type
_entity.pdbx_description
1 polymer ?
#
loop_
_entity_poly.entity_id
_entity_poly.type
_entity_poly.pdbx_seq_one_letter_code
_entity_poly.pdbx_strand_id
1 'polypeptide(L)'
;MILESIENGPLIWPTIKENGVTRARKYSKLTHVKAIQADCDVKETNIILQAIQADCDVKATNIILQGLPPEVYALVSTHKVAKEL
;
A
#
# COMPACT_ATOMS: atom_id res chain seq x y z
N MET A 1 -9.54 -3.42 -3.21
CA MET A 1 -8.35 -2.89 -3.94
C MET A 1 -7.89 -1.67 -3.16
N ILE A 2 -6.65 -1.64 -2.64
CA ILE A 2 -6.20 -0.61 -1.68
C ILE A 2 -6.30 0.83 -2.23
N LEU A 3 -6.29 1.01 -3.56
CA LEU A 3 -6.47 2.31 -4.22
C LEU A 3 -7.78 3.01 -3.83
N GLU A 4 -8.90 2.28 -3.75
CA GLU A 4 -10.22 2.82 -3.39
C GLU A 4 -10.28 3.26 -1.92
N SER A 5 -9.37 2.75 -1.10
CA SER A 5 -9.29 3.05 0.31
C SER A 5 -8.41 4.25 0.64
N ILE A 6 -7.54 4.68 -0.29
CA ILE A 6 -6.71 5.88 -0.15
C ILE A 6 -7.57 7.15 -0.33
N GLU A 7 -8.55 7.09 -1.23
CA GLU A 7 -9.48 8.20 -1.50
C GLU A 7 -10.45 8.43 -0.33
N ASN A 8 -10.77 7.37 0.42
CA ASN A 8 -11.66 7.41 1.59
C ASN A 8 -10.94 7.72 2.93
N GLY A 9 -9.64 8.07 2.87
CA GLY A 9 -8.84 8.46 4.03
C GLY A 9 -8.18 7.30 4.78
N PRO A 10 -7.43 7.61 5.86
CA PRO A 10 -6.68 6.67 6.69
C PRO A 10 -7.40 5.34 6.98
N LEU A 11 -7.05 4.26 6.27
CA LEU A 11 -7.61 2.91 6.49
C LEU A 11 -7.42 2.38 7.92
N ILE A 12 -6.44 2.92 8.64
CA ILE A 12 -6.08 2.49 9.99
C ILE A 12 -6.08 3.72 10.87
N TRP A 13 -7.08 3.84 11.73
CA TRP A 13 -7.08 4.87 12.76
C TRP A 13 -6.02 4.53 13.84
N PRO A 14 -5.20 5.49 14.31
CA PRO A 14 -4.22 5.20 15.34
C PRO A 14 -4.89 4.70 16.62
N THR A 15 -4.61 3.44 16.95
CA THR A 15 -4.93 2.81 18.23
C THR A 15 -3.95 3.25 19.29
N ILE A 16 -4.45 3.71 20.43
CA ILE A 16 -3.62 3.97 21.61
C ILE A 16 -4.04 3.04 22.74
N LYS A 17 -3.10 2.65 23.60
CA LYS A 17 -3.41 2.01 24.87
C LYS A 17 -3.78 3.07 25.90
N GLU A 18 -5.04 3.08 26.32
CA GLU A 18 -5.53 3.90 27.43
C GLU A 18 -5.93 2.95 28.56
N ASN A 19 -5.28 3.08 29.72
CA ASN A 19 -5.51 2.22 30.89
C ASN A 19 -5.42 0.71 30.60
N GLY A 20 -4.46 0.29 29.77
CA GLY A 20 -4.27 -1.13 29.40
C GLY A 20 -5.22 -1.66 28.32
N VAL A 21 -6.22 -0.87 27.91
CA VAL A 21 -7.15 -1.23 26.83
C VAL A 21 -6.73 -0.53 25.54
N THR A 22 -6.58 -1.30 24.46
CA THR A 22 -6.28 -0.76 23.13
C THR A 22 -7.57 -0.23 22.50
N ARG A 23 -7.69 1.08 22.32
CA ARG A 23 -8.88 1.72 21.73
C ARG A 23 -8.48 2.58 20.53
N ALA A 24 -9.24 2.48 19.45
CA ALA A 24 -9.15 3.44 18.36
C ALA A 24 -9.56 4.83 18.88
N ARG A 25 -8.69 5.84 18.73
CA ARG A 25 -9.07 7.23 19.01
C ARG A 25 -10.24 7.66 18.09
N LYS A 26 -10.89 8.77 18.40
CA LYS A 26 -11.75 9.49 17.44
C LYS A 26 -11.12 10.86 17.27
N TYR A 27 -11.08 11.44 16.06
CA TYR A 27 -10.50 12.77 15.80
C TYR A 27 -10.98 13.83 16.81
N SER A 28 -12.25 13.79 17.21
CA SER A 28 -12.86 14.73 18.16
C SER A 28 -12.30 14.70 19.58
N LYS A 29 -11.51 13.67 19.95
CA LYS A 29 -10.87 13.55 21.26
C LYS A 29 -9.38 13.90 21.23
N LEU A 30 -8.84 14.27 20.08
CA LEU A 30 -7.43 14.58 19.91
C LEU A 30 -7.15 16.06 20.12
N THR A 31 -6.07 16.37 20.85
CA THR A 31 -5.48 17.70 20.79
C THR A 31 -4.86 17.91 19.42
N HIS A 32 -4.75 19.16 18.98
CA HIS A 32 -4.24 19.53 17.65
C HIS A 32 -2.88 18.86 17.33
N VAL A 33 -1.95 18.86 18.28
CA VAL A 33 -0.62 18.21 18.13
C VAL A 33 -0.74 16.69 17.95
N LYS A 34 -1.63 16.04 18.69
CA LYS A 34 -1.83 14.59 18.59
C LYS A 34 -2.59 14.18 17.33
N ALA A 35 -3.43 15.06 16.78
CA ALA A 35 -4.08 14.86 15.49
C ALA A 35 -3.05 14.92 14.35
N ILE A 36 -2.16 15.91 14.38
CA ILE A 36 -1.08 16.03 13.38
C ILE A 36 -0.15 14.80 13.42
N GLN A 37 0.25 14.34 14.62
CA GLN A 37 1.09 13.14 14.72
C GLN A 37 0.38 11.89 14.18
N ALA A 38 -0.89 11.71 14.52
CA ALA A 38 -1.71 10.61 14.02
C ALA A 38 -1.78 10.59 12.49
N ASP A 39 -1.98 11.75 11.87
CA ASP A 39 -2.02 11.86 10.41
C ASP A 39 -0.67 11.51 9.76
N CYS A 40 0.44 11.91 10.38
CA CYS A 40 1.79 11.53 9.93
C CYS A 40 2.02 10.01 10.03
N ASP A 41 1.71 9.40 11.16
CA ASP A 41 1.92 7.96 11.40
C ASP A 41 1.10 7.10 10.41
N VAL A 42 -0.15 7.51 10.15
CA VAL A 42 -0.98 6.85 9.14
C VAL A 42 -0.37 7.01 7.75
N LYS A 43 0.05 8.21 7.38
CA LYS A 43 0.62 8.47 6.06
C LYS A 43 1.84 7.59 5.81
N GLU A 44 2.70 7.45 6.81
CA GLU A 44 3.86 6.55 6.76
C GLU A 44 3.44 5.09 6.57
N THR A 45 2.47 4.62 7.36
CA THR A 45 1.92 3.26 7.24
C THR A 45 1.34 3.01 5.86
N ASN A 46 0.62 3.99 5.29
CA ASN A 46 0.00 3.88 3.98
C ASN A 46 1.05 3.77 2.86
N ILE A 47 2.13 4.57 2.94
CA ILE A 47 3.25 4.51 1.99
C ILE A 47 3.92 3.13 2.04
N ILE A 48 4.15 2.59 3.25
CA ILE A 48 4.73 1.25 3.42
C ILE A 48 3.82 0.18 2.81
N LEU A 49 2.51 0.25 3.05
CA LEU A 49 1.55 -0.68 2.47
C LEU A 49 1.52 -0.61 0.94
N GLN A 50 1.60 0.59 0.36
CA GLN A 50 1.70 0.76 -1.09
C GLN A 50 2.99 0.15 -1.66
N ALA A 51 4.12 0.37 -1.00
CA ALA A 51 5.39 -0.21 -1.41
C ALA A 51 5.36 -1.75 -1.36
N ILE A 52 4.79 -2.32 -0.31
CA ILE A 52 4.60 -3.77 -0.19
C ILE A 52 3.67 -4.30 -1.28
N GLN A 53 2.56 -3.60 -1.56
CA GLN A 53 1.63 -4.02 -2.61
C GLN A 53 2.32 -4.00 -3.99
N ALA A 54 3.06 -2.93 -4.31
CA ALA A 54 3.80 -2.82 -5.56
C ALA A 54 4.85 -3.93 -5.70
N ASP A 55 5.58 -4.26 -4.62
CA ASP A 55 6.54 -5.38 -4.60
C ASP A 55 5.83 -6.73 -4.86
N CYS A 56 4.68 -6.95 -4.20
CA CYS A 56 3.87 -8.13 -4.42
C CYS A 56 3.36 -8.24 -5.86
N ASP A 57 2.89 -7.14 -6.46
CA ASP A 57 2.39 -7.10 -7.82
C ASP A 57 3.49 -7.39 -8.85
N VAL A 58 4.69 -6.83 -8.66
CA VAL A 58 5.88 -7.13 -9.47
C VAL A 58 6.26 -8.60 -9.34
N LYS A 59 6.25 -9.14 -8.12
CA LYS A 59 6.58 -10.54 -7.86
C LYS A 59 5.56 -11.49 -8.50
N ALA A 60 4.27 -11.19 -8.40
CA ALA A 60 3.22 -11.96 -9.04
C ALA A 60 3.38 -11.97 -10.57
N THR A 61 3.66 -10.80 -11.16
CA THR A 61 3.92 -10.68 -12.61
C THR A 61 5.12 -11.52 -13.03
N ASN A 62 6.22 -11.48 -12.27
CA ASN A 62 7.41 -12.27 -12.57
C ASN A 62 7.15 -13.78 -12.51
N ILE A 63 6.37 -14.25 -11.53
CA ILE A 63 5.97 -15.67 -11.43
C ILE A 63 5.13 -16.08 -12.65
N ILE A 64 4.17 -15.23 -13.05
CA ILE A 64 3.35 -15.50 -14.24
C ILE A 64 4.23 -15.60 -15.48
N LEU A 65 5.16 -14.66 -15.69
CA LEU A 65 6.08 -14.65 -16.84
C LEU A 65 6.98 -15.89 -16.89
N GLN A 66 7.45 -16.38 -15.73
CA GLN A 66 8.27 -17.60 -15.66
C GLN A 66 7.50 -18.87 -16.00
N GLY A 67 6.18 -18.87 -15.83
CA GLY A 67 5.32 -20.01 -16.19
C GLY A 67 4.86 -20.03 -17.65
N LEU A 68 5.21 -19.03 -18.46
CA LEU A 68 4.77 -18.94 -19.85
C LEU A 68 5.60 -19.84 -20.79
N PRO A 69 4.98 -20.36 -21.87
CA PRO A 69 5.73 -20.96 -22.97
C PRO A 69 6.73 -19.97 -23.59
N PRO A 70 7.91 -20.44 -24.05
CA PRO A 70 8.96 -19.57 -24.59
C PRO A 70 8.51 -18.62 -25.69
N GLU A 71 7.59 -19.06 -26.56
CA GLU A 71 7.05 -18.27 -27.67
C GLU A 71 6.22 -17.08 -27.18
N VAL A 72 5.43 -17.30 -26.11
CA VAL A 72 4.59 -16.26 -25.50
C VAL A 72 5.46 -15.27 -24.72
N TYR A 73 6.48 -15.76 -24.00
CA TYR A 73 7.44 -14.91 -23.30
C TYR A 73 8.20 -13.99 -24.27
N ALA A 74 8.68 -14.52 -25.41
CA ALA A 74 9.37 -13.74 -26.43
C ALA A 74 8.48 -12.60 -26.98
N LEU A 75 7.20 -12.86 -27.22
CA LEU A 75 6.24 -11.85 -27.68
C LEU A 75 6.01 -10.76 -26.63
N VAL A 76 5.87 -11.11 -25.35
CA VAL A 76 5.69 -10.13 -24.27
C VAL A 76 6.94 -9.30 -24.05
N SER A 77 8.13 -9.90 -24.18
CA SER A 77 9.41 -9.22 -23.97
C SER A 77 9.73 -8.18 -25.05
N THR A 78 9.41 -8.45 -26.32
CA THR A 78 9.61 -7.50 -27.43
C THR A 78 8.71 -6.26 -27.28
N HIS A 79 7.46 -6.43 -26.85
CA HIS A 79 6.56 -5.32 -26.56
C HIS A 79 7.03 -4.49 -25.35
N LYS A 80 7.56 -5.13 -24.29
CA LYS A 80 8.12 -4.40 -23.13
C LYS A 80 9.30 -3.52 -23.53
N VAL A 81 10.24 -4.05 -24.31
CA VAL A 81 11.42 -3.30 -24.79
C VAL A 81 11.01 -2.09 -25.66
N ALA A 82 9.95 -2.21 -26.47
CA ALA A 82 9.47 -1.11 -27.31
C ALA A 82 8.76 0.02 -26.55
N LYS A 83 8.28 -0.21 -25.32
CA LYS A 83 7.66 0.82 -24.46
C LYS A 83 8.65 1.61 -23.61
N GLU A 84 9.87 1.10 -23.45
CA GLU A 84 10.94 1.71 -22.65
C GLU A 84 11.95 2.53 -23.49
N LEU A 85 11.73 2.60 -24.81
CA LEU A 85 12.48 3.42 -25.79
C LEU A 85 11.69 4.69 -26.12
#